data_AF-A0AAE3SCD8-F1
#
_entry.id   AF-A0AAE3SCD8-F1
#
_cell.length_a   1.000
_cell.length_b   1.000
_cell.length_c   1.000
_cell.angle_alpha   90.00
_cell.angle_beta   90.00
_cell.angle_gamma   90.00
#
_symmetry.space_group_name_H-M   'P 1'
#
loop_
_entity.id
_entity.type
_entity.pdbx_description
1 polymer ?
#
loop_
_entity_poly.entity_id
_entity_poly.type
_entity_poly.pdbx_seq_one_letter_code
_entity_poly.pdbx_strand_id
1 'polypeptide(L)'
;MNMQTSNVMAPPAPKTLEAMSLSPVMMRDILIKTMFRTNLENVSALAKVICLPNNVTQQLVDGIRDQNLCEATGTLNANNGNEMGYQLTDAGKARALDALAQSEYFGSMPVPLEVYRQQVERQSIRNIQVTRDQLINAMGHLILPPDLLDQLGPAVGAGRSILMYGPPGNGKSAISNGIRDALGDKIYIPRAIEYSGQVITVYDPIVHSAAEEDVDDPNSLRRTSGKFDTRYVKCERPTVVTGGELTTSMLDLVYNPTARTYQAPLQLK
;
A
#
# COMPACT_ATOMS: atom_id res chain seq x y z
N MET A 1 -17.67 -21.83 5.96
CA MET A 1 -16.60 -20.84 5.74
C MET A 1 -16.46 -20.64 4.24
N ASN A 2 -17.07 -19.60 3.69
CA ASN A 2 -16.86 -19.26 2.29
C ASN A 2 -15.46 -18.66 2.18
N MET A 3 -14.52 -19.49 1.74
CA MET A 3 -13.18 -19.08 1.38
C MET A 3 -13.33 -18.12 0.21
N GLN A 4 -13.38 -16.80 0.48
CA GLN A 4 -13.35 -15.78 -0.55
C GLN A 4 -12.05 -15.97 -1.32
N THR A 5 -12.13 -16.62 -2.48
CA THR A 5 -11.02 -16.67 -3.43
C THR A 5 -10.78 -15.23 -3.86
N SER A 6 -9.74 -14.59 -3.32
CA SER A 6 -9.34 -13.28 -3.80
C SER A 6 -8.89 -13.47 -5.24
N ASN A 7 -9.66 -12.96 -6.20
CA ASN A 7 -9.33 -12.99 -7.62
C ASN A 7 -8.09 -12.13 -7.94
N VAL A 8 -7.66 -11.28 -6.99
CA VAL A 8 -6.49 -10.43 -7.14
C VAL A 8 -5.22 -11.16 -6.73
N MET A 9 -4.32 -11.32 -7.71
CA MET A 9 -2.97 -11.85 -7.49
C MET A 9 -2.18 -10.93 -6.57
N ALA A 10 -1.67 -11.50 -5.48
CA ALA A 10 -0.89 -10.74 -4.51
C ALA A 10 0.48 -10.33 -5.07
N PRO A 11 0.98 -9.12 -4.74
CA PRO A 11 2.29 -8.67 -5.19
C PRO A 11 3.39 -9.55 -4.58
N PRO A 12 4.35 -10.05 -5.39
CA PRO A 12 5.43 -10.89 -4.88
C PRO A 12 6.40 -10.05 -4.06
N ALA A 13 6.81 -10.58 -2.89
CA ALA A 13 7.81 -9.92 -2.05
C ALA A 13 9.19 -9.88 -2.74
N PRO A 14 9.94 -8.77 -2.65
CA PRO A 14 11.28 -8.66 -3.18
C PRO A 14 12.23 -9.60 -2.43
N LYS A 15 13.04 -10.36 -3.16
CA LYS A 15 13.98 -11.33 -2.56
C LYS A 15 15.41 -10.81 -2.43
N THR A 16 15.75 -9.76 -3.17
CA THR A 16 17.08 -9.15 -3.22
C THR A 16 16.96 -7.63 -3.28
N LEU A 17 18.06 -6.91 -3.03
CA LEU A 17 18.10 -5.45 -3.13
C LEU A 17 17.92 -4.96 -4.57
N GLU A 18 18.43 -5.69 -5.55
CA GLU A 18 18.27 -5.35 -6.97
C GLU A 18 16.80 -5.46 -7.39
N ALA A 19 16.10 -6.48 -6.88
CA ALA A 19 14.67 -6.67 -7.15
C ALA A 19 13.79 -5.52 -6.60
N MET A 20 14.31 -4.71 -5.67
CA MET A 20 13.62 -3.50 -5.20
C MET A 20 13.44 -2.47 -6.29
N SER A 21 14.36 -2.44 -7.28
CA SER A 21 14.40 -1.43 -8.34
C SER A 21 14.38 0.01 -7.80
N LEU A 22 15.02 0.22 -6.64
CA LEU A 22 15.20 1.53 -6.00
C LEU A 22 16.68 1.90 -5.98
N SER A 23 16.97 3.20 -5.89
CA SER A 23 18.34 3.67 -5.67
C SER A 23 18.88 3.16 -4.32
N PRO A 24 20.12 2.61 -4.27
CA PRO A 24 20.77 2.23 -3.02
C PRO A 24 20.86 3.38 -2.02
N VAL A 25 21.03 4.61 -2.51
CA VAL A 25 21.09 5.82 -1.68
C VAL A 25 19.75 6.06 -0.98
N MET A 26 18.63 5.93 -1.70
CA MET A 26 17.31 6.09 -1.11
C MET A 26 17.02 5.00 -0.07
N MET A 27 17.33 3.74 -0.38
CA MET A 27 17.10 2.63 0.55
C MET A 27 17.91 2.79 1.84
N ARG A 28 19.19 3.16 1.72
CA ARG A 28 20.03 3.51 2.87
C ARG A 28 19.42 4.65 3.68
N ASP A 29 19.11 5.76 3.00
CA ASP A 29 18.66 6.98 3.68
C ASP A 29 17.32 6.73 4.39
N ILE A 30 16.40 5.93 3.82
CA ILE A 30 15.17 5.51 4.51
C ILE A 30 15.48 4.62 5.73
N LEU A 31 16.39 3.66 5.62
CA LEU A 31 16.76 2.77 6.72
C LEU A 31 17.34 3.56 7.90
N ILE A 32 18.35 4.40 7.67
CA ILE A 32 18.99 5.17 8.75
C ILE A 32 18.03 6.19 9.38
N LYS A 33 17.16 6.83 8.57
CA LYS A 33 16.10 7.71 9.09
C LYS A 33 15.13 6.95 9.98
N THR A 34 14.79 5.72 9.60
CA THR A 34 13.91 4.86 10.38
C THR A 34 14.56 4.49 11.71
N MET A 35 15.80 3.97 11.70
CA MET A 35 16.57 3.69 12.92
C MET A 35 16.64 4.91 13.84
N PHE A 36 16.92 6.09 13.28
CA PHE A 36 17.04 7.34 14.03
C PHE A 36 15.72 7.78 14.68
N ARG A 37 14.59 7.67 13.97
CA ARG A 37 13.27 8.11 14.47
C ARG A 37 12.64 7.11 15.45
N THR A 38 12.89 5.81 15.29
CA THR A 38 12.24 4.77 16.09
C THR A 38 13.12 4.17 17.18
N ASN A 39 14.43 4.46 17.19
CA ASN A 39 15.42 3.84 18.08
C ASN A 39 15.37 2.30 18.05
N LEU A 40 15.06 1.71 16.90
CA LEU A 40 15.02 0.26 16.73
C LEU A 40 16.41 -0.25 16.36
N GLU A 41 16.86 -1.27 17.09
CA GLU A 41 18.20 -1.85 16.92
C GLU A 41 18.17 -3.24 16.28
N ASN A 42 17.03 -3.94 16.39
CA ASN A 42 16.88 -5.31 15.90
C ASN A 42 16.43 -5.33 14.45
N VAL A 43 17.06 -6.17 13.63
CA VAL A 43 16.77 -6.29 12.19
C VAL A 43 15.34 -6.75 11.94
N SER A 44 14.82 -7.67 12.76
CA SER A 44 13.44 -8.16 12.70
C SER A 44 12.40 -7.07 12.97
N ALA A 45 12.71 -6.13 13.87
CA ALA A 45 11.85 -4.99 14.17
C ALA A 45 11.91 -3.95 13.04
N LEU A 46 13.12 -3.64 12.56
CA LEU A 46 13.33 -2.76 11.42
C LEU A 46 12.61 -3.27 10.17
N ALA A 47 12.73 -4.57 9.87
CA ALA A 47 12.11 -5.23 8.73
C ALA A 47 10.58 -5.05 8.69
N LYS A 48 9.93 -5.12 9.85
CA LYS A 48 8.48 -4.86 9.97
C LYS A 48 8.15 -3.40 9.63
N VAL A 49 8.91 -2.45 10.18
CA VAL A 49 8.67 -1.01 9.99
C VAL A 49 8.95 -0.56 8.56
N ILE A 50 10.04 -1.05 7.95
CA ILE A 50 10.37 -0.74 6.55
C ILE A 50 9.66 -1.66 5.55
N CYS A 51 8.86 -2.59 6.04
CA CYS A 51 8.06 -3.52 5.24
C CYS A 51 8.89 -4.35 4.24
N LEU A 52 10.01 -4.91 4.69
CA LEU A 52 10.88 -5.77 3.88
C LEU A 52 11.09 -7.14 4.53
N PRO A 53 11.39 -8.19 3.75
CA PRO A 53 11.83 -9.46 4.29
C PRO A 53 13.13 -9.33 5.09
N ASN A 54 13.28 -10.10 6.18
CA ASN A 54 14.44 -10.03 7.07
C ASN A 54 15.79 -10.19 6.35
N ASN A 55 15.87 -11.05 5.33
CA ASN A 55 17.10 -11.26 4.56
C ASN A 55 17.49 -10.01 3.74
N VAL A 56 16.51 -9.29 3.19
CA VAL A 56 16.74 -8.05 2.44
C VAL A 56 17.11 -6.92 3.39
N THR A 57 16.41 -6.83 4.53
CA THR A 57 16.73 -5.86 5.59
C THR A 57 18.15 -6.07 6.13
N GLN A 58 18.57 -7.32 6.38
CA GLN A 58 19.92 -7.63 6.83
C GLN A 58 20.97 -7.15 5.81
N GLN A 59 20.78 -7.39 4.51
CA GLN A 59 21.69 -6.90 3.48
C GLN A 59 21.80 -5.35 3.47
N LEU A 60 20.69 -4.64 3.71
CA LEU A 60 20.75 -3.18 3.87
C LEU A 60 21.53 -2.76 5.11
N VAL A 61 21.30 -3.45 6.24
CA VAL A 61 22.01 -3.17 7.50
C VAL A 61 23.51 -3.42 7.34
N ASP A 62 23.91 -4.51 6.70
CA ASP A 62 25.31 -4.80 6.40
C ASP A 62 25.91 -3.71 5.50
N GLY A 63 25.18 -3.26 4.47
CA GLY A 63 25.63 -2.19 3.58
C GLY A 63 25.84 -0.83 4.27
N ILE A 64 25.06 -0.50 5.30
CA ILE A 64 25.28 0.72 6.09
C ILE A 64 26.37 0.56 7.16
N ARG A 65 26.58 -0.67 7.64
CA ARG A 65 27.69 -1.03 8.53
C ARG A 65 29.03 -0.93 7.82
N ASP A 66 29.13 -1.43 6.59
CA ASP A 66 30.34 -1.32 5.76
C ASP A 66 30.70 0.16 5.46
N GLN A 67 29.69 1.04 5.43
CA GLN A 67 29.85 2.49 5.33
C GLN A 67 30.14 3.18 6.67
N ASN A 68 30.31 2.43 7.76
CA ASN A 68 30.49 2.93 9.14
C ASN A 68 29.35 3.85 9.65
N LEU A 69 28.13 3.68 9.12
CA LEU A 69 26.95 4.41 9.56
C LEU A 69 26.22 3.74 10.73
N CYS A 70 26.45 2.44 10.93
CA CYS A 70 26.00 1.73 12.11
C CYS A 70 27.10 0.78 12.63
N GLU A 71 26.96 0.40 13.90
CA GLU A 71 27.83 -0.55 14.58
C GLU A 71 27.00 -1.62 15.28
N ALA A 72 27.59 -2.82 15.41
CA ALA A 72 26.94 -3.93 16.09
C ALA A 72 27.13 -3.77 17.60
N THR A 73 26.03 -3.77 18.36
CA THR A 73 26.05 -3.61 19.82
C THR A 73 26.28 -4.94 20.55
N GLY A 74 26.35 -6.07 19.85
CA GLY A 74 26.46 -7.39 20.46
C GLY A 74 25.12 -7.91 20.98
N THR A 75 25.08 -9.17 21.44
CA THR A 75 23.91 -9.75 22.13
C THR A 75 23.94 -9.34 23.61
N LEU A 76 23.93 -8.04 23.90
CA LEU A 76 24.17 -7.51 25.25
C LEU A 76 23.02 -7.74 26.24
N ASN A 77 21.83 -8.15 25.78
CA ASN A 77 20.66 -8.32 26.65
C ASN A 77 20.24 -9.79 26.70
N ALA A 78 20.44 -10.46 27.84
CA ALA A 78 19.99 -11.83 28.09
C ALA A 78 18.47 -12.05 27.96
N ASN A 79 17.68 -10.97 27.81
CA ASN A 79 16.22 -10.97 27.66
C ASN A 79 15.74 -10.63 26.24
N ASN A 80 16.61 -10.13 25.36
CA ASN A 80 16.31 -9.98 23.93
C ASN A 80 16.93 -11.18 23.23
N GLY A 81 16.19 -11.85 22.35
CA GLY A 81 16.61 -13.12 21.76
C GLY A 81 17.98 -13.11 21.10
N ASN A 82 18.41 -14.24 20.54
CA ASN A 82 19.71 -14.46 19.87
C ASN A 82 19.98 -13.55 18.63
N GLU A 83 19.30 -12.42 18.47
CA GLU A 83 19.44 -11.47 17.38
C GLU A 83 20.46 -10.38 17.75
N MET A 84 21.37 -10.08 16.81
CA MET A 84 22.37 -9.02 16.94
C MET A 84 21.70 -7.64 16.85
N GLY A 85 21.98 -6.76 17.81
CA GLY A 85 21.57 -5.36 17.76
C GLY A 85 22.51 -4.49 16.93
N TYR A 86 21.95 -3.46 16.30
CA TYR A 86 22.67 -2.46 15.52
C TYR A 86 22.27 -1.05 15.95
N GLN A 87 23.26 -0.19 16.18
CA GLN A 87 23.04 1.21 16.55
C GLN A 87 23.71 2.15 15.56
N LEU A 88 23.11 3.31 15.32
CA LEU A 88 23.72 4.33 14.47
C LEU A 88 24.96 4.93 15.13
N THR A 89 26.06 4.99 14.38
CA THR A 89 27.24 5.78 14.76
C THR A 89 26.91 7.27 14.71
N ASP A 90 27.79 8.13 15.21
CA ASP A 90 27.59 9.58 15.08
C ASP A 90 27.59 10.04 13.62
N ALA A 91 28.36 9.38 12.74
CA ALA A 91 28.31 9.59 11.30
C ALA A 91 26.94 9.17 10.71
N GLY A 92 26.39 8.04 11.17
CA GLY A 92 25.04 7.58 10.81
C GLY A 92 23.95 8.55 11.23
N LYS A 93 24.01 9.06 12.47
CA LYS A 93 23.08 10.08 12.99
C LYS A 93 23.15 11.37 12.19
N ALA A 94 24.36 11.87 11.91
CA ALA A 94 24.56 13.07 11.09
C ALA A 94 23.95 12.89 9.69
N ARG A 95 24.23 11.75 9.04
CA ARG A 95 23.67 11.43 7.73
C ARG A 95 22.15 11.30 7.75
N ALA A 96 21.57 10.73 8.81
CA ALA A 96 20.13 10.63 8.97
C ALA A 96 19.46 12.01 9.09
N LEU A 97 20.08 12.94 9.83
CA LEU A 97 19.61 14.32 9.96
C LEU A 97 19.68 15.06 8.61
N ASP A 98 20.78 14.91 7.86
CA ASP A 98 20.91 15.48 6.51
C ASP A 98 19.83 14.93 5.55
N ALA A 99 19.56 13.62 5.61
CA ALA A 99 18.52 13.00 4.81
C ALA A 99 17.11 13.45 5.22
N LEU A 100 16.85 13.66 6.53
CA LEU A 100 15.58 14.21 7.02
C LEU A 100 15.37 15.65 6.56
N ALA A 101 16.45 16.42 6.44
CA ALA A 101 16.40 17.75 5.86
C ALA A 101 16.08 17.74 4.35
N GLN A 102 16.17 16.62 3.65
CA GLN A 102 15.71 16.53 2.25
C GLN A 102 14.27 16.03 2.17
N SER A 103 13.94 15.02 2.97
CA SER A 103 12.59 14.46 3.08
C SER A 103 12.39 13.82 4.43
N GLU A 104 11.30 14.18 5.12
CA GLU A 104 10.97 13.60 6.42
C GLU A 104 10.43 12.16 6.31
N TYR A 105 10.25 11.62 5.10
CA TYR A 105 9.76 10.26 4.91
C TYR A 105 10.68 9.22 5.56
N PHE A 106 10.13 8.32 6.38
CA PHE A 106 10.80 7.15 6.94
C PHE A 106 9.78 6.02 7.12
N GLY A 107 10.25 4.82 7.44
CA GLY A 107 9.40 3.64 7.58
C GLY A 107 9.35 2.82 6.31
N SER A 108 8.13 2.46 5.87
CA SER A 108 7.90 1.54 4.74
C SER A 108 8.75 1.92 3.53
N MET A 109 9.45 0.95 2.94
CA MET A 109 10.18 1.20 1.72
C MET A 109 9.18 1.48 0.58
N PRO A 110 9.38 2.50 -0.26
CA PRO A 110 8.46 2.80 -1.34
C PRO A 110 8.50 1.72 -2.42
N VAL A 111 7.47 1.69 -3.27
CA VAL A 111 7.41 0.83 -4.45
C VAL A 111 7.61 1.68 -5.71
N PRO A 112 8.52 1.34 -6.63
CA PRO A 112 8.64 2.09 -7.89
C PRO A 112 7.32 2.17 -8.64
N LEU A 113 7.00 3.33 -9.22
CA LEU A 113 5.73 3.55 -9.94
C LEU A 113 5.48 2.49 -11.02
N GLU A 114 6.51 2.09 -11.78
CA GLU A 114 6.38 1.07 -12.82
C GLU A 114 6.01 -0.32 -12.26
N VAL A 115 6.50 -0.66 -11.08
CA VAL A 115 6.13 -1.91 -10.39
C VAL A 115 4.68 -1.82 -9.90
N TYR A 116 4.29 -0.68 -9.35
CA TYR A 116 2.90 -0.47 -8.93
C TYR A 116 1.92 -0.50 -10.12
N ARG A 117 2.29 0.05 -11.27
CA ARG A 117 1.49 0.01 -12.50
C ARG A 117 1.14 -1.42 -12.92
N GLN A 118 2.10 -2.34 -12.85
CA GLN A 118 1.85 -3.76 -13.13
C GLN A 118 0.85 -4.37 -12.13
N GLN A 119 0.93 -3.98 -10.85
CA GLN A 119 -0.01 -4.45 -9.84
C GLN A 119 -1.42 -3.89 -10.09
N VAL A 120 -1.55 -2.62 -10.49
CA VAL A 120 -2.82 -2.00 -10.88
C VAL A 120 -3.45 -2.73 -12.06
N GLU A 121 -2.66 -3.10 -13.07
CA GLU A 121 -3.13 -3.88 -14.23
C GLU A 121 -3.67 -5.26 -13.82
N ARG A 122 -2.98 -5.96 -12.90
CA ARG A 122 -3.40 -7.28 -12.38
C ARG A 122 -4.70 -7.22 -11.57
N GLN A 123 -4.96 -6.11 -10.88
CA GLN A 123 -6.14 -5.92 -10.03
C GLN A 123 -7.23 -5.04 -10.68
N SER A 124 -7.18 -4.89 -12.01
CA SER A 124 -8.12 -4.07 -12.77
C SER A 124 -9.53 -4.65 -12.75
N ILE A 125 -10.53 -3.78 -12.61
CA ILE A 125 -11.96 -4.14 -12.69
C ILE A 125 -12.36 -4.71 -14.05
N ARG A 126 -11.57 -4.44 -15.11
CA ARG A 126 -11.82 -4.98 -16.46
C ARG A 126 -11.77 -6.51 -16.51
N ASN A 127 -11.13 -7.12 -15.51
CA ASN A 127 -10.99 -8.57 -15.40
C ASN A 127 -11.96 -9.18 -14.38
N ILE A 128 -12.86 -8.38 -13.78
CA ILE A 128 -13.84 -8.85 -12.80
C ILE A 128 -15.14 -9.21 -13.52
N GLN A 129 -15.60 -10.44 -13.32
CA GLN A 129 -16.93 -10.86 -13.76
C GLN A 129 -17.93 -10.58 -12.64
N VAL A 130 -18.77 -9.55 -12.83
CA VAL A 130 -19.89 -9.26 -11.95
C VAL A 130 -21.10 -10.05 -12.41
N THR A 131 -21.63 -10.92 -11.55
CA THR A 131 -22.84 -11.70 -11.89
C THR A 131 -24.11 -10.89 -11.66
N ARG A 132 -25.19 -11.27 -12.35
CA ARG A 132 -26.51 -10.65 -12.14
C ARG A 132 -26.96 -10.75 -10.68
N ASP A 133 -26.73 -11.91 -10.05
CA ASP A 133 -27.12 -12.15 -8.66
C ASP A 133 -26.33 -11.27 -7.69
N GLN A 134 -25.05 -11.01 -7.94
CA GLN A 134 -24.24 -10.07 -7.15
C GLN A 134 -24.80 -8.64 -7.23
N LEU A 135 -25.18 -8.18 -8.43
CA LEU A 135 -25.81 -6.87 -8.62
C LEU A 135 -27.16 -6.78 -7.91
N ILE A 136 -28.02 -7.79 -8.07
CA ILE A 136 -29.34 -7.82 -7.41
C ILE A 136 -29.18 -7.80 -5.89
N ASN A 137 -28.27 -8.59 -5.34
CA ASN A 137 -28.04 -8.65 -3.90
C ASN A 137 -27.50 -7.32 -3.36
N ALA A 138 -26.50 -6.72 -4.03
CA ALA A 138 -25.92 -5.44 -3.62
C ALA A 138 -26.94 -4.29 -3.70
N MET A 139 -27.86 -4.36 -4.65
CA MET A 139 -28.90 -3.35 -4.87
C MET A 139 -30.25 -3.75 -4.28
N GLY A 140 -30.33 -4.78 -3.44
CA GLY A 140 -31.60 -5.35 -2.95
C GLY A 140 -32.45 -4.39 -2.10
N HIS A 141 -31.85 -3.30 -1.61
CA HIS A 141 -32.54 -2.22 -0.91
C HIS A 141 -33.17 -1.18 -1.86
N LEU A 142 -32.94 -1.29 -3.18
CA LEU A 142 -33.44 -0.38 -4.21
C LEU A 142 -34.52 -1.04 -5.04
N ILE A 143 -35.59 -0.28 -5.32
CA ILE A 143 -36.62 -0.68 -6.27
C ILE A 143 -36.16 -0.18 -7.65
N LEU A 144 -35.64 -1.11 -8.47
CA LEU A 144 -35.11 -0.80 -9.80
C LEU A 144 -35.96 -1.45 -10.89
N PRO A 145 -36.19 -0.78 -12.04
CA PRO A 145 -36.80 -1.40 -13.20
C PRO A 145 -35.96 -2.59 -13.68
N PRO A 146 -36.57 -3.72 -14.09
CA PRO A 146 -35.84 -4.89 -14.57
C PRO A 146 -34.86 -4.55 -15.71
N ASP A 147 -35.31 -3.73 -16.66
CA ASP A 147 -34.51 -3.31 -17.83
C ASP A 147 -33.25 -2.52 -17.45
N LEU A 148 -33.25 -1.83 -16.30
CA LEU A 148 -32.10 -1.07 -15.83
C LEU A 148 -30.98 -2.01 -15.35
N LEU A 149 -31.33 -3.13 -14.70
CA LEU A 149 -30.35 -4.15 -14.31
C LEU A 149 -29.73 -4.81 -15.54
N ASP A 150 -30.53 -5.02 -16.60
CA ASP A 150 -30.07 -5.58 -17.88
C ASP A 150 -29.06 -4.66 -18.58
N GLN A 151 -29.20 -3.34 -18.42
CA GLN A 151 -28.25 -2.35 -18.96
C GLN A 151 -27.01 -2.17 -18.07
N LEU A 152 -27.18 -2.21 -16.74
CA LEU A 152 -26.08 -2.00 -15.80
C LEU A 152 -25.07 -3.14 -15.81
N GLY A 153 -25.51 -4.40 -15.92
CA GLY A 153 -24.62 -5.56 -15.92
C GLY A 153 -23.47 -5.45 -16.94
N PRO A 154 -23.76 -5.29 -18.24
CA PRO A 154 -22.75 -5.10 -19.27
C PRO A 154 -21.89 -3.83 -19.06
N ALA A 155 -22.50 -2.73 -18.58
CA ALA A 155 -21.78 -1.48 -18.36
C ALA A 155 -20.72 -1.59 -17.25
N VAL A 156 -21.08 -2.25 -16.14
CA VAL A 156 -20.17 -2.51 -15.01
C VAL A 156 -19.08 -3.51 -15.43
N GLY A 157 -19.47 -4.62 -16.09
CA GLY A 157 -18.52 -5.64 -16.55
C GLY A 157 -17.53 -5.12 -17.61
N ALA A 158 -17.90 -4.10 -18.39
CA ALA A 158 -16.99 -3.48 -19.36
C ALA A 158 -15.86 -2.67 -18.70
N GLY A 159 -15.96 -2.35 -17.41
CA GLY A 159 -14.98 -1.54 -16.69
C GLY A 159 -14.74 -0.16 -17.33
N ARG A 160 -15.78 0.42 -17.94
CA ARG A 160 -15.77 1.75 -18.57
C ARG A 160 -16.46 2.78 -17.68
N SER A 161 -16.25 4.05 -18.00
CA SER A 161 -16.95 5.15 -17.32
C SER A 161 -18.46 5.07 -17.57
N ILE A 162 -19.24 5.22 -16.50
CA ILE A 162 -20.70 5.24 -16.54
C ILE A 162 -21.16 6.64 -16.14
N LEU A 163 -22.00 7.25 -16.99
CA LEU A 163 -22.63 8.54 -16.69
C LEU A 163 -24.09 8.31 -16.32
N MET A 164 -24.43 8.57 -15.06
CA MET A 164 -25.83 8.55 -14.58
C MET A 164 -26.38 9.97 -14.51
N TYR A 165 -27.46 10.25 -15.24
CA TYR A 165 -28.11 11.57 -15.26
C TYR A 165 -29.61 11.46 -14.95
N GLY A 166 -30.23 12.58 -14.56
CA GLY A 166 -31.67 12.68 -14.30
C GLY A 166 -32.00 13.56 -13.09
N PRO A 167 -33.28 13.73 -12.73
CA PRO A 167 -33.72 14.52 -11.57
C PRO A 167 -33.10 14.06 -10.23
N PRO A 168 -32.89 14.95 -9.25
CA PRO A 168 -32.49 14.56 -7.89
C PRO A 168 -33.53 13.63 -7.26
N GLY A 169 -33.10 12.69 -6.41
CA GLY A 169 -34.00 11.74 -5.73
C GLY A 169 -34.20 10.39 -6.45
N ASN A 170 -33.80 10.24 -7.71
CA ASN A 170 -33.95 8.98 -8.48
C ASN A 170 -32.88 7.90 -8.19
N GLY A 171 -32.27 7.92 -7.00
CA GLY A 171 -31.37 6.84 -6.57
C GLY A 171 -30.00 6.75 -7.27
N LYS A 172 -29.56 7.72 -8.08
CA LYS A 172 -28.25 7.69 -8.76
C LYS A 172 -27.06 7.37 -7.83
N SER A 173 -26.98 8.07 -6.70
CA SER A 173 -25.92 7.83 -5.71
C SER A 173 -26.05 6.45 -5.07
N ALA A 174 -27.27 5.97 -4.86
CA ALA A 174 -27.52 4.65 -4.30
C ALA A 174 -27.16 3.53 -5.30
N ILE A 175 -27.44 3.73 -6.59
CA ILE A 175 -27.02 2.83 -7.67
C ILE A 175 -25.49 2.78 -7.74
N SER A 176 -24.79 3.91 -7.65
CA SER A 176 -23.33 3.95 -7.63
C SER A 176 -22.74 3.17 -6.45
N ASN A 177 -23.33 3.30 -5.25
CA ASN A 177 -22.91 2.53 -4.09
C ASN A 177 -23.21 1.03 -4.25
N GLY A 178 -24.35 0.66 -4.83
CA GLY A 178 -24.68 -0.73 -5.12
C GLY A 178 -23.71 -1.37 -6.13
N ILE A 179 -23.27 -0.63 -7.15
CA ILE A 179 -22.23 -1.11 -8.09
C ILE A 179 -20.92 -1.36 -7.35
N ARG A 180 -20.51 -0.45 -6.46
CA ARG A 180 -19.32 -0.63 -5.62
C ARG A 180 -19.43 -1.91 -4.79
N ASP A 181 -20.55 -2.09 -4.08
CA ASP A 181 -20.75 -3.22 -3.19
C ASP A 181 -20.80 -4.55 -3.97
N ALA A 182 -21.34 -4.53 -5.20
CA ALA A 182 -21.35 -5.69 -6.10
C ALA A 182 -19.95 -6.08 -6.61
N LEU A 183 -19.04 -5.11 -6.77
CA LEU A 183 -17.66 -5.39 -7.18
C LEU A 183 -16.87 -6.10 -6.07
N GLY A 184 -17.12 -5.75 -4.80
CA GLY A 184 -16.82 -6.58 -3.61
C GLY A 184 -15.44 -7.24 -3.55
N ASP A 185 -14.39 -6.55 -4.01
CA ASP A 185 -13.06 -7.12 -4.22
C ASP A 185 -12.00 -6.41 -3.36
N LYS A 186 -10.94 -7.14 -3.01
CA LYS A 186 -9.83 -6.66 -2.20
C LYS A 186 -8.63 -6.39 -3.10
N ILE A 187 -8.02 -5.21 -2.98
CA ILE A 187 -6.87 -4.81 -3.78
C ILE A 187 -5.63 -4.54 -2.92
N TYR A 188 -4.46 -4.50 -3.55
CA TYR A 188 -3.20 -4.19 -2.88
C TYR A 188 -2.78 -2.75 -3.19
N ILE A 189 -2.58 -1.97 -2.13
CA ILE A 189 -2.25 -0.55 -2.22
C ILE A 189 -0.93 -0.30 -1.49
N PRO A 190 0.12 0.20 -2.16
CA PRO A 190 1.39 0.48 -1.51
C PRO A 190 1.22 1.60 -0.49
N ARG A 191 1.98 1.56 0.60
CA ARG A 191 2.01 2.68 1.57
C ARG A 191 2.54 3.96 0.90
N ALA A 192 3.60 3.81 0.12
CA ALA A 192 4.14 4.87 -0.71
C ALA A 192 4.74 4.31 -2.00
N ILE A 193 4.85 5.17 -3.00
CA ILE A 193 5.54 4.88 -4.25
C ILE A 193 6.73 5.82 -4.46
N GLU A 194 7.66 5.39 -5.30
CA GLU A 194 8.78 6.19 -5.76
C GLU A 194 8.58 6.58 -7.23
N TYR A 195 8.86 7.84 -7.54
CA TYR A 195 8.94 8.32 -8.91
C TYR A 195 9.98 9.44 -9.01
N SER A 196 10.97 9.29 -9.90
CA SER A 196 12.03 10.28 -10.14
C SER A 196 12.76 10.73 -8.86
N GLY A 197 13.03 9.79 -7.95
CA GLY A 197 13.69 10.03 -6.67
C GLY A 197 12.79 10.67 -5.60
N GLN A 198 11.52 10.93 -5.90
CA GLN A 198 10.55 11.49 -4.96
C GLN A 198 9.69 10.39 -4.37
N VAL A 199 9.35 10.52 -3.09
CA VAL A 199 8.40 9.63 -2.41
C VAL A 199 7.01 10.27 -2.43
N ILE A 200 6.04 9.49 -2.91
CA ILE A 200 4.63 9.87 -2.97
C ILE A 200 3.85 8.92 -2.05
N THR A 201 3.21 9.44 -1.02
CA THR A 201 2.36 8.65 -0.12
C THR A 201 1.03 8.32 -0.81
N VAL A 202 0.65 7.04 -0.81
CA VAL A 202 -0.55 6.55 -1.51
C VAL A 202 -1.59 6.09 -0.51
N TYR A 203 -1.20 5.21 0.42
CA TYR A 203 -2.09 4.75 1.47
C TYR A 203 -2.53 5.91 2.38
N ASP A 204 -3.83 5.95 2.61
CA ASP A 204 -4.54 6.97 3.38
C ASP A 204 -5.65 6.26 4.14
N PRO A 205 -5.57 6.14 5.48
CA PRO A 205 -6.55 5.38 6.26
C PRO A 205 -7.96 5.97 6.24
N ILE A 206 -8.14 7.20 5.75
CA ILE A 206 -9.47 7.81 5.56
C ILE A 206 -10.14 7.22 4.30
N VAL A 207 -9.36 6.94 3.26
CA VAL A 207 -9.86 6.44 1.96
C VAL A 207 -9.78 4.91 1.90
N HIS A 208 -8.76 4.33 2.51
CA HIS A 208 -8.41 2.93 2.40
C HIS A 208 -8.78 2.19 3.68
N SER A 209 -9.78 1.33 3.59
CA SER A 209 -10.11 0.39 4.66
C SER A 209 -9.22 -0.85 4.53
N ALA A 210 -8.29 -1.02 5.46
CA ALA A 210 -7.47 -2.22 5.52
C ALA A 210 -8.37 -3.44 5.74
N ALA A 211 -8.25 -4.43 4.86
CA ALA A 211 -8.88 -5.72 5.06
C ALA A 211 -8.18 -6.46 6.20
N GLU A 212 -8.92 -7.25 6.98
CA GLU A 212 -8.35 -8.06 8.07
C GLU A 212 -7.14 -8.86 7.56
N GLU A 213 -6.00 -8.70 8.25
CA GLU A 213 -4.82 -9.53 8.00
C GLU A 213 -5.12 -10.94 8.49
N ASP A 214 -4.82 -11.95 7.66
CA ASP A 214 -4.85 -13.35 8.07
C ASP A 214 -3.81 -13.52 9.21
N VAL A 215 -4.27 -13.48 10.46
CA VAL A 215 -3.40 -13.68 11.62
C VAL A 215 -2.89 -15.13 11.57
N ASP A 216 -1.57 -15.27 11.51
CA ASP A 216 -0.93 -16.57 11.52
C ASP A 216 -1.25 -17.35 12.80
N ASP A 217 -1.81 -18.55 12.67
CA ASP A 217 -1.91 -19.50 13.78
C ASP A 217 -0.49 -19.89 14.22
N PRO A 218 -0.08 -19.64 15.48
CA PRO A 218 1.23 -20.00 16.01
C PRO A 218 1.59 -21.49 15.85
N ASN A 219 0.60 -22.38 15.70
CA ASN A 219 0.79 -23.82 15.53
C ASN A 219 0.85 -24.29 14.07
N SER A 220 0.66 -23.40 13.09
CA SER A 220 0.71 -23.75 11.68
C SER A 220 2.15 -23.89 11.18
N LEU A 221 2.50 -25.08 10.66
CA LEU A 221 3.79 -25.33 9.99
C LEU A 221 3.99 -24.45 8.74
N ARG A 222 2.90 -23.99 8.11
CA ARG A 222 2.93 -23.00 7.03
C ARG A 222 2.61 -21.63 7.61
N ARG A 223 3.66 -20.82 7.79
CA ARG A 223 3.51 -19.39 8.05
C ARG A 223 2.92 -18.68 6.83
N THR A 224 1.90 -17.88 7.06
CA THR A 224 1.18 -16.97 6.15
C THR A 224 1.92 -15.64 6.03
N SER A 225 2.71 -15.29 7.05
CA SER A 225 3.66 -14.20 7.06
C SER A 225 4.64 -14.34 5.88
N GLY A 226 4.60 -13.35 4.97
CA GLY A 226 5.40 -13.36 3.74
C GLY A 226 4.68 -13.91 2.49
N LYS A 227 3.36 -14.13 2.51
CA LYS A 227 2.59 -14.49 1.30
C LYS A 227 2.64 -13.43 0.20
N PHE A 228 2.86 -12.16 0.56
CA PHE A 228 2.91 -11.04 -0.36
C PHE A 228 3.85 -9.94 0.14
N ASP A 229 4.16 -9.00 -0.75
CA ASP A 229 4.98 -7.83 -0.45
C ASP A 229 4.31 -6.93 0.59
N THR A 230 4.89 -6.86 1.79
CA THR A 230 4.33 -6.12 2.92
C THR A 230 4.44 -4.61 2.77
N ARG A 231 5.12 -4.07 1.74
CA ARG A 231 5.02 -2.64 1.38
C ARG A 231 3.60 -2.25 0.98
N TYR A 232 2.80 -3.23 0.57
CA TYR A 232 1.39 -3.10 0.27
C TYR A 232 0.52 -3.37 1.49
N VAL A 233 -0.62 -2.69 1.53
CA VAL A 233 -1.74 -2.98 2.42
C VAL A 233 -2.83 -3.62 1.57
N LYS A 234 -3.38 -4.74 2.04
CA LYS A 234 -4.58 -5.33 1.44
C LYS A 234 -5.77 -4.51 1.91
N CYS A 235 -6.48 -3.88 0.98
CA CYS A 235 -7.60 -3.00 1.27
C CYS A 235 -8.86 -3.53 0.62
N GLU A 236 -10.02 -3.23 1.22
CA GLU A 236 -11.25 -3.20 0.44
C GLU A 236 -11.08 -2.20 -0.71
N ARG A 237 -11.62 -2.52 -1.90
CA ARG A 237 -11.49 -1.64 -3.06
C ARG A 237 -12.00 -0.23 -2.71
N PRO A 238 -11.11 0.78 -2.72
CA PRO A 238 -11.47 2.12 -2.25
C PRO A 238 -12.47 2.75 -3.20
N THR A 239 -13.26 3.66 -2.66
CA THR A 239 -14.17 4.49 -3.44
C THR A 239 -14.03 5.92 -2.98
N VAL A 240 -13.60 6.76 -3.90
CA VAL A 240 -13.48 8.19 -3.68
C VAL A 240 -14.71 8.88 -4.24
N VAL A 241 -15.47 9.55 -3.37
CA VAL A 241 -16.65 10.33 -3.75
C VAL A 241 -16.30 11.81 -3.73
N THR A 242 -16.43 12.48 -4.87
CA THR A 242 -16.21 13.92 -5.00
C THR A 242 -17.52 14.61 -5.37
N GLY A 243 -17.86 15.71 -4.70
CA GLY A 243 -19.02 16.53 -5.04
C GLY A 243 -18.80 17.43 -6.26
N GLY A 244 -19.69 18.39 -6.48
CA GLY A 244 -19.58 19.40 -7.55
C GLY A 244 -18.41 20.38 -7.40
N GLU A 245 -17.63 20.24 -6.32
CA GLU A 245 -16.46 21.06 -5.99
C GLU A 245 -15.14 20.46 -6.51
N LEU A 246 -15.21 19.41 -7.35
CA LEU A 246 -14.03 18.83 -7.97
C LEU A 246 -13.33 19.87 -8.85
N THR A 247 -12.17 20.35 -8.41
CA THR A 247 -11.30 21.23 -9.20
C THR A 247 -10.14 20.45 -9.80
N THR A 248 -9.60 20.91 -10.92
CA THR A 248 -8.45 20.29 -11.60
C THR A 248 -7.25 20.14 -10.66
N SER A 249 -7.05 21.10 -9.74
CA SER A 249 -5.95 21.06 -8.77
C SER A 249 -6.04 19.88 -7.79
N MET A 250 -7.23 19.30 -7.57
CA MET A 250 -7.38 18.09 -6.74
C MET A 250 -6.89 16.82 -7.46
N LEU A 251 -6.67 16.90 -8.77
CA LEU A 251 -6.11 15.83 -9.59
C LEU A 251 -4.57 15.93 -9.67
N ASP A 252 -3.97 16.99 -9.14
CA ASP A 252 -2.52 17.16 -9.09
C ASP A 252 -1.93 16.59 -7.79
N LEU A 253 -0.64 16.23 -7.84
CA LEU A 253 0.11 15.83 -6.65
C LEU A 253 0.16 16.98 -5.64
N VAL A 254 -0.17 16.70 -4.38
CA VAL A 254 -0.14 17.70 -3.32
C VAL A 254 1.20 17.61 -2.59
N TYR A 255 2.00 18.68 -2.66
CA TYR A 255 3.27 18.76 -1.94
C TYR A 255 3.05 19.23 -0.50
N ASN A 256 3.58 18.48 0.47
CA ASN A 256 3.63 18.89 1.87
C ASN A 256 4.97 19.58 2.15
N PRO A 257 5.01 20.91 2.38
CA PRO A 257 6.27 21.64 2.58
C PRO A 257 6.96 21.33 3.91
N THR A 258 6.21 20.89 4.92
CA THR A 258 6.74 20.51 6.23
C THR A 258 7.44 19.16 6.13
N ALA A 259 6.73 18.14 5.64
CA ALA A 259 7.27 16.79 5.51
C ALA A 259 8.21 16.62 4.30
N ARG A 260 8.18 17.56 3.34
CA ARG A 260 8.93 17.53 2.07
C ARG A 260 8.68 16.23 1.31
N THR A 261 7.41 15.91 1.17
CA THR A 261 6.90 14.71 0.50
C THR A 261 5.67 15.07 -0.32
N TYR A 262 5.37 14.24 -1.31
CA TYR A 262 4.16 14.36 -2.10
C TYR A 262 3.09 13.41 -1.57
N GLN A 263 1.84 13.81 -1.70
CA GLN A 263 0.68 12.97 -1.47
C GLN A 263 0.00 12.67 -2.81
N ALA A 264 -0.39 11.41 -3.00
CA ALA A 264 -1.11 10.97 -4.18
C ALA A 264 -2.44 11.73 -4.37
N PRO A 265 -2.78 12.10 -5.62
CA PRO A 265 -4.06 12.70 -5.94
C PRO A 265 -5.19 11.67 -5.87
N LEU A 266 -6.44 12.15 -5.94
CA LEU A 266 -7.64 11.32 -5.76
C LEU A 266 -7.73 10.13 -6.72
N GLN A 267 -7.31 10.28 -7.98
CA GLN A 267 -7.37 9.20 -8.96
C GLN A 267 -6.30 8.10 -8.76
N LEU A 268 -5.30 8.35 -7.91
CA LEU A 268 -4.24 7.40 -7.60
C LEU A 268 -4.47 6.68 -6.26
N LYS A 269 -5.39 7.19 -5.43
CA LYS A 269 -5.85 6.56 -4.18
C LYS A 269 -6.89 5.49 -4.50
#